data_AF-A0A9P4Z170-F1
#
_entry.id   AF-A0A9P4Z170-F1
#
_cell.length_a   1.000
_cell.length_b   1.000
_cell.length_c   1.000
_cell.angle_alpha   90.00
_cell.angle_beta   90.00
_cell.angle_gamma   90.00
#
_symmetry.space_group_name_H-M   'P 1'
#
loop_
_entity.id
_entity.type
_entity.pdbx_description
1 polymer ?
#
loop_
_entity_poly.entity_id
_entity_poly.type
_entity_poly.pdbx_seq_one_letter_code
_entity_poly.pdbx_strand_id
1 'polypeptide(L)'
;MEIESKIPGLNLDLTERDLEQSQQIYNSLPTDENQLDIGPALEGLAKIFVKHNVHESFGVHLAHAHFKIGENTIFAGDGSLPCWTKPTETDSLDLENIYGHKFVLADGRFHPYEYRAGIRPRSLHISDFVSELADFIQQNGLKDAVALEVLDKPLPRPLMELVVGDHGTMMAPSEKLIDCTPFRQTGWTFTKKDGKPNVCKDGQQFHGAHPRGHVIVTTSWDVLESKSDVVHFLEKRGLYK
;
A
#
# COMPACT_ATOMS: atom_id res chain seq x y z
N MET A 1 11.47 -2.78 31.07
CA MET A 1 11.96 -1.87 30.02
C MET A 1 11.50 -2.50 28.72
N GLU A 2 10.36 -2.06 28.21
CA GLU A 2 9.80 -2.59 26.96
C GLU A 2 10.71 -2.18 25.80
N ILE A 3 11.15 -3.14 25.01
CA ILE A 3 11.92 -2.86 23.80
C ILE A 3 10.90 -2.43 22.75
N GLU A 4 10.95 -1.17 22.34
CA GLU A 4 10.06 -0.69 21.29
C GLU A 4 10.34 -1.45 19.99
N SER A 5 9.29 -1.99 19.35
CA SER A 5 9.42 -2.63 18.04
C SER A 5 9.80 -1.56 17.01
N LYS A 6 11.04 -1.59 16.53
CA LYS A 6 11.57 -0.61 15.56
C LYS A 6 11.29 -1.09 14.13
N ILE A 7 10.53 -0.30 13.38
CA ILE A 7 10.13 -0.53 11.99
C ILE A 7 10.68 0.62 11.13
N PRO A 8 11.63 0.34 10.21
CA PRO A 8 12.17 1.34 9.29
C PRO A 8 11.07 2.03 8.49
N GLY A 9 11.08 3.36 8.43
CA GLY A 9 10.08 4.14 7.72
C GLY A 9 8.75 4.32 8.46
N LEU A 10 8.57 3.76 9.66
CA LEU A 10 7.37 3.95 10.49
C LEU A 10 7.65 4.59 11.86
N ASN A 11 8.56 4.03 12.64
CA ASN A 11 9.03 4.62 13.92
C ASN A 11 10.55 4.56 14.06
N LEU A 12 11.25 4.08 13.04
CA LEU A 12 12.70 4.15 12.88
C LEU A 12 13.02 4.86 11.56
N ASP A 13 14.10 5.63 11.55
CA ASP A 13 14.58 6.26 10.32
C ASP A 13 15.05 5.23 9.30
N LEU A 14 14.81 5.55 8.03
CA LEU A 14 15.24 4.72 6.91
C LEU A 14 16.75 4.84 6.72
N THR A 15 17.37 3.73 6.36
CA THR A 15 18.75 3.64 5.91
C THR A 15 18.80 3.17 4.46
N GLU A 16 19.91 3.38 3.76
CA GLU A 16 20.13 2.87 2.40
C GLU A 16 19.87 1.36 2.32
N ARG A 17 20.32 0.61 3.33
CA ARG A 17 20.09 -0.84 3.44
C ARG A 17 18.60 -1.20 3.48
N ASP A 18 17.78 -0.38 4.13
CA ASP A 18 16.33 -0.62 4.16
C ASP A 18 15.70 -0.44 2.77
N LEU A 19 16.23 0.49 1.96
CA LEU A 19 15.78 0.71 0.58
C LEU A 19 16.20 -0.44 -0.35
N GLU A 20 17.44 -0.91 -0.23
CA GLU A 20 17.92 -2.10 -0.95
C GLU A 20 17.06 -3.33 -0.61
N GLN A 21 16.80 -3.54 0.67
CA GLN A 21 15.97 -4.66 1.12
C GLN A 21 14.52 -4.51 0.63
N SER A 22 13.97 -3.29 0.65
CA SER A 22 12.64 -3.02 0.11
C SER A 22 12.53 -3.41 -1.36
N GLN A 23 13.54 -3.09 -2.19
CA GLN A 23 13.52 -3.43 -3.61
C GLN A 23 13.49 -4.96 -3.82
N GLN A 24 14.30 -5.70 -3.07
CA GLN A 24 14.33 -7.17 -3.13
C GLN A 24 13.00 -7.78 -2.67
N ILE A 25 12.44 -7.26 -1.57
CA ILE A 25 11.15 -7.67 -1.04
C ILE A 25 10.06 -7.41 -2.07
N TYR A 26 9.94 -6.19 -2.59
CA TYR A 26 8.96 -5.81 -3.60
C TYR A 26 9.01 -6.76 -4.79
N ASN A 27 10.21 -6.96 -5.35
CA ASN A 27 10.40 -7.87 -6.46
C ASN A 27 10.10 -9.33 -6.10
N SER A 28 10.07 -9.75 -4.84
CA SER A 28 9.70 -11.12 -4.46
C SER A 28 8.18 -11.32 -4.27
N LEU A 29 7.40 -10.24 -4.20
CA LEU A 29 5.97 -10.32 -3.95
C LEU A 29 5.22 -10.92 -5.16
N PRO A 30 4.12 -11.65 -4.91
CA PRO A 30 3.27 -12.17 -5.97
C PRO A 30 2.50 -11.03 -6.67
N THR A 31 1.90 -11.34 -7.82
CA THR A 31 0.82 -10.50 -8.36
C THR A 31 -0.44 -10.71 -7.55
N ASP A 32 -1.29 -9.70 -7.48
CA ASP A 32 -2.54 -9.76 -6.73
C ASP A 32 -3.52 -10.80 -7.32
N GLU A 33 -3.56 -11.01 -8.65
CA GLU A 33 -4.50 -11.90 -9.33
C GLU A 33 -4.66 -13.29 -8.68
N ASN A 34 -3.58 -13.88 -8.18
CA ASN A 34 -3.56 -15.26 -7.64
C ASN A 34 -3.39 -15.34 -6.11
N GLN A 35 -3.51 -14.22 -5.38
CA GLN A 35 -3.33 -14.25 -3.92
C GLN A 35 -4.50 -14.91 -3.19
N LEU A 36 -4.19 -15.44 -2.00
CA LEU A 36 -5.15 -16.05 -1.07
C LEU A 36 -6.28 -15.08 -0.71
N ASP A 37 -7.49 -15.61 -0.54
CA ASP A 37 -8.59 -14.86 0.05
C ASP A 37 -8.36 -14.68 1.56
N ILE A 38 -8.13 -13.44 1.98
CA ILE A 38 -7.90 -13.09 3.38
C ILE A 38 -9.22 -12.86 4.16
N GLY A 39 -10.38 -12.94 3.50
CA GLY A 39 -11.70 -12.76 4.08
C GLY A 39 -11.89 -13.46 5.44
N PRO A 40 -11.55 -14.75 5.58
CA PRO A 40 -11.64 -15.47 6.85
C PRO A 40 -10.82 -14.88 8.01
N ALA A 41 -9.74 -14.13 7.71
CA ALA A 41 -8.84 -13.55 8.69
C ALA A 41 -9.25 -12.14 9.14
N LEU A 42 -10.10 -11.44 8.37
CA LEU A 42 -10.42 -10.03 8.58
C LEU A 42 -11.04 -9.74 9.95
N GLU A 43 -11.87 -10.63 10.49
CA GLU A 43 -12.44 -10.45 11.83
C GLU A 43 -11.37 -10.55 12.94
N GLY A 44 -10.37 -11.42 12.77
CA GLY A 44 -9.23 -11.54 13.68
C GLY A 44 -8.36 -10.30 13.63
N LEU A 45 -8.06 -9.82 12.41
CA LEU A 45 -7.32 -8.58 12.19
C LEU A 45 -8.05 -7.38 12.82
N ALA A 46 -9.36 -7.24 12.58
CA ALA A 46 -10.16 -6.18 13.17
C ALA A 46 -10.05 -6.15 14.70
N LYS A 47 -10.10 -7.33 15.35
CA LYS A 47 -9.94 -7.44 16.82
C LYS A 47 -8.60 -6.88 17.28
N ILE A 48 -7.50 -7.23 16.61
CA ILE A 48 -6.15 -6.76 16.96
C ILE A 48 -6.05 -5.24 16.80
N PHE A 49 -6.45 -4.69 15.65
CA PHE A 49 -6.34 -3.27 15.35
C PHE A 49 -7.18 -2.41 16.32
N VAL A 50 -8.36 -2.90 16.68
CA VAL A 50 -9.28 -2.22 17.60
C VAL A 50 -8.82 -2.33 19.05
N LYS A 51 -8.30 -3.49 19.47
CA LYS A 51 -7.72 -3.73 20.81
C LYS A 51 -6.59 -2.76 21.12
N HIS A 52 -5.71 -2.54 20.14
CA HIS A 52 -4.56 -1.62 20.29
C HIS A 52 -4.89 -0.17 19.97
N ASN A 53 -6.14 0.14 19.63
CA ASN A 53 -6.60 1.48 19.26
C ASN A 53 -5.86 2.08 18.05
N VAL A 54 -5.37 1.24 17.13
CA VAL A 54 -4.60 1.68 15.95
C VAL A 54 -5.39 1.62 14.65
N HIS A 55 -6.63 1.12 14.69
CA HIS A 55 -7.57 0.99 13.57
C HIS A 55 -7.85 2.27 12.76
N GLU A 56 -7.60 3.46 13.31
CA GLU A 56 -7.73 4.70 12.54
C GLU A 56 -6.42 5.14 11.84
N SER A 57 -5.29 4.58 12.27
CA SER A 57 -3.95 4.91 11.74
C SER A 57 -3.47 3.87 10.76
N PHE A 58 -3.95 2.63 10.88
CA PHE A 58 -3.54 1.53 10.03
C PHE A 58 -4.70 0.70 9.50
N GLY A 59 -4.49 0.15 8.31
CA GLY A 59 -5.30 -0.87 7.68
C GLY A 59 -4.46 -2.09 7.32
N VAL A 60 -5.05 -2.98 6.54
CA VAL A 60 -4.32 -4.08 5.88
C VAL A 60 -4.48 -3.98 4.38
N HIS A 61 -3.43 -4.36 3.67
CA HIS A 61 -3.39 -4.42 2.23
C HIS A 61 -2.95 -5.82 1.77
N LEU A 62 -3.33 -6.21 0.56
CA LEU A 62 -2.76 -7.38 -0.09
C LEU A 62 -1.30 -7.08 -0.45
N ALA A 63 -0.37 -7.92 0.00
CA ALA A 63 1.05 -7.74 -0.29
C ALA A 63 1.38 -8.16 -1.73
N HIS A 64 1.51 -7.23 -2.67
CA HIS A 64 1.78 -7.59 -4.07
C HIS A 64 2.72 -6.60 -4.75
N ALA A 65 3.25 -7.02 -5.89
CA ALA A 65 3.96 -6.16 -6.84
C ALA A 65 3.21 -6.10 -8.17
N HIS A 66 3.34 -4.97 -8.87
CA HIS A 66 2.68 -4.76 -10.15
C HIS A 66 3.56 -5.20 -11.32
N PHE A 67 4.87 -5.02 -11.19
CA PHE A 67 5.92 -5.40 -12.14
C PHE A 67 7.27 -5.48 -11.43
N LYS A 68 8.37 -5.77 -12.13
CA LYS A 68 9.71 -5.75 -11.52
C LYS A 68 10.31 -4.35 -11.60
N ILE A 69 10.92 -3.88 -10.51
CA ILE A 69 11.63 -2.60 -10.48
C ILE A 69 13.14 -2.81 -10.54
N GLY A 70 13.85 -1.84 -11.13
CA GLY A 70 15.31 -1.87 -11.33
C GLY A 70 16.10 -1.75 -10.03
N GLU A 71 17.39 -2.09 -10.10
CA GLU A 71 18.34 -1.86 -9.00
C GLU A 71 18.35 -0.40 -8.56
N ASN A 72 18.60 -0.15 -7.27
CA ASN A 72 18.63 1.19 -6.67
C ASN A 72 17.33 1.99 -6.87
N THR A 73 16.19 1.29 -6.98
CA THR A 73 14.87 1.94 -7.01
C THR A 73 13.95 1.39 -5.93
N ILE A 74 13.04 2.24 -5.44
CA ILE A 74 11.91 1.84 -4.60
C ILE A 74 10.61 2.23 -5.28
N PHE A 75 9.49 1.62 -4.86
CA PHE A 75 8.17 2.02 -5.34
C PHE A 75 7.60 3.11 -4.42
N ALA A 76 7.50 4.35 -4.92
CA ALA A 76 7.19 5.52 -4.09
C ALA A 76 6.11 6.41 -4.71
N GLY A 77 5.16 6.82 -3.88
CA GLY A 77 4.03 7.68 -4.23
C GLY A 77 4.23 9.13 -3.80
N ASP A 78 3.62 10.06 -4.54
CA ASP A 78 3.71 11.51 -4.25
C ASP A 78 2.92 11.97 -3.02
N GLY A 79 2.13 11.07 -2.40
CA GLY A 79 1.41 11.31 -1.15
C GLY A 79 0.11 12.13 -1.29
N SER A 80 -0.37 12.39 -2.51
CA SER A 80 -1.56 13.22 -2.74
C SER A 80 -2.51 12.60 -3.77
N LEU A 81 -3.83 12.66 -3.54
CA LEU A 81 -4.80 12.07 -4.48
C LEU A 81 -5.06 12.98 -5.71
N PRO A 82 -5.16 12.42 -6.93
CA PRO A 82 -4.87 11.02 -7.27
C PRO A 82 -3.37 10.73 -7.12
N CYS A 83 -3.01 9.63 -6.45
CA CYS A 83 -1.64 9.33 -6.07
C CYS A 83 -0.93 8.61 -7.21
N TRP A 84 0.13 9.22 -7.72
CA TRP A 84 1.03 8.59 -8.67
C TRP A 84 2.17 7.91 -7.90
N THR A 85 2.26 6.59 -8.02
CA THR A 85 3.29 5.75 -7.39
C THR A 85 4.14 5.12 -8.47
N LYS A 86 5.45 5.32 -8.43
CA LYS A 86 6.37 4.83 -9.48
C LYS A 86 7.71 4.35 -8.92
N PRO A 87 8.48 3.57 -9.70
CA PRO A 87 9.88 3.32 -9.39
C PRO A 87 10.63 4.65 -9.30
N THR A 88 11.35 4.84 -8.21
CA THR A 88 12.09 6.06 -7.90
C THR A 88 13.50 5.69 -7.45
N GLU A 89 14.50 6.30 -8.07
CA GLU A 89 15.92 6.14 -7.75
C GLU A 89 16.18 6.52 -6.28
N THR A 90 16.85 5.64 -5.53
CA THR A 90 17.13 5.84 -4.10
C THR A 90 17.94 7.09 -3.82
N ASP A 91 18.87 7.43 -4.72
CA ASP A 91 19.75 8.59 -4.60
C ASP A 91 19.01 9.93 -4.80
N SER A 92 17.78 9.89 -5.32
CA SER A 92 16.94 11.07 -5.52
C SER A 92 16.00 11.38 -4.34
N LEU A 93 15.98 10.50 -3.32
CA LEU A 93 15.01 10.59 -2.23
C LEU A 93 15.46 11.55 -1.12
N ASP A 94 14.50 12.32 -0.63
CA ASP A 94 14.63 13.01 0.65
C ASP A 94 14.17 12.07 1.78
N LEU A 95 15.12 11.43 2.47
CA LEU A 95 14.84 10.47 3.55
C LEU A 95 14.16 11.10 4.77
N GLU A 96 14.23 12.42 4.93
CA GLU A 96 13.52 13.13 6.00
C GLU A 96 12.03 13.35 5.68
N ASN A 97 11.67 13.28 4.40
CA ASN A 97 10.32 13.55 3.89
C ASN A 97 9.73 12.37 3.10
N ILE A 98 10.09 11.15 3.51
CA ILE A 98 9.51 9.91 3.02
C ILE A 98 9.27 8.94 4.17
N TYR A 99 8.22 8.14 4.06
CA TYR A 99 7.89 7.12 5.04
C TYR A 99 7.38 5.86 4.35
N GLY A 100 7.48 4.72 5.04
CA GLY A 100 6.91 3.47 4.55
C GLY A 100 5.39 3.56 4.59
N HIS A 101 4.75 3.27 3.46
CA HIS A 101 3.29 3.30 3.35
C HIS A 101 2.68 1.91 3.53
N LYS A 102 3.31 0.89 2.94
CA LYS A 102 2.92 -0.51 3.08
C LYS A 102 4.10 -1.35 3.55
N PHE A 103 3.85 -2.27 4.47
CA PHE A 103 4.86 -3.09 5.14
C PHE A 103 4.50 -4.57 5.11
N VAL A 104 5.44 -5.43 4.76
CA VAL A 104 5.26 -6.89 4.83
C VAL A 104 6.08 -7.48 5.97
N LEU A 105 5.63 -8.62 6.48
CA LEU A 105 6.35 -9.37 7.51
C LEU A 105 7.38 -10.30 6.86
N ALA A 106 8.66 -9.98 7.00
CA ALA A 106 9.78 -10.80 6.54
C ALA A 106 10.79 -10.97 7.69
N ASP A 107 11.35 -12.17 7.84
CA ASP A 107 12.34 -12.49 8.89
C ASP A 107 11.89 -12.07 10.31
N GLY A 108 10.59 -12.22 10.58
CA GLY A 108 9.97 -11.88 11.87
C GLY A 108 9.80 -10.39 12.13
N ARG A 109 10.05 -9.51 11.16
CA ARG A 109 9.94 -8.05 11.30
C ARG A 109 9.18 -7.43 10.12
N PHE A 110 8.58 -6.26 10.35
CA PHE A 110 7.94 -5.51 9.28
C PHE A 110 8.96 -4.70 8.49
N HIS A 111 8.89 -4.83 7.17
CA HIS A 111 9.73 -4.13 6.21
C HIS A 111 8.86 -3.33 5.25
N PRO A 112 9.15 -2.04 5.02
CA PRO A 112 8.45 -1.30 3.98
C PRO A 112 8.76 -1.90 2.61
N TYR A 113 7.77 -1.90 1.72
CA TYR A 113 7.95 -2.26 0.31
C TYR A 113 7.35 -1.22 -0.66
N GLU A 114 6.48 -0.35 -0.15
CA GLU A 114 6.00 0.84 -0.84
C GLU A 114 6.09 2.04 0.08
N TYR A 115 6.36 3.21 -0.51
CA TYR A 115 6.63 4.44 0.22
C TYR A 115 5.72 5.57 -0.23
N ARG A 116 5.63 6.60 0.60
CA ARG A 116 5.00 7.88 0.25
C ARG A 116 5.83 9.05 0.69
N ALA A 117 5.81 10.09 -0.13
CA ALA A 117 6.31 11.40 0.25
C ALA A 117 5.45 11.99 1.39
N GLY A 118 6.10 12.71 2.29
CA GLY A 118 5.45 13.42 3.39
C GLY A 118 6.06 13.13 4.75
N ILE A 119 5.51 13.80 5.75
CA ILE A 119 5.97 13.70 7.13
C ILE A 119 5.39 12.44 7.76
N ARG A 120 6.29 11.59 8.26
CA ARG A 120 5.96 10.39 9.04
C ARG A 120 5.00 10.73 10.21
N PRO A 121 3.98 9.89 10.48
CA PRO A 121 3.20 10.00 11.70
C PRO A 121 4.14 9.90 12.93
N ARG A 122 4.26 10.97 13.73
CA ARG A 122 5.11 10.94 14.93
C ARG A 122 4.44 10.15 16.06
N SER A 123 5.26 9.44 16.83
CA SER A 123 4.96 8.84 18.14
C SER A 123 3.75 7.90 18.18
N LEU A 124 3.94 6.67 17.68
CA LEU A 124 2.98 5.58 17.85
C LEU A 124 3.60 4.52 18.78
N HIS A 125 3.06 4.37 19.98
CA HIS A 125 3.41 3.25 20.86
C HIS A 125 2.75 1.97 20.32
N ILE A 126 3.46 1.23 19.47
CA ILE A 126 2.88 0.11 18.69
C ILE A 126 3.55 -1.24 18.93
N SER A 127 4.45 -1.36 19.90
CA SER A 127 5.22 -2.61 20.09
C SER A 127 4.33 -3.84 20.29
N ASP A 128 3.35 -3.73 21.20
CA ASP A 128 2.42 -4.82 21.49
C ASP A 128 1.52 -5.15 20.29
N PHE A 129 1.08 -4.11 19.57
CA PHE A 129 0.32 -4.25 18.33
C PHE A 129 1.12 -5.00 17.26
N VAL A 130 2.35 -4.57 17.02
CA VAL A 130 3.24 -5.15 16.02
C VAL A 130 3.56 -6.60 16.33
N SER A 131 3.83 -6.92 17.60
CA SER A 131 4.10 -8.30 18.02
C SER A 131 2.86 -9.18 17.82
N GLU A 132 1.69 -8.75 18.29
CA GLU A 132 0.46 -9.54 18.16
C GLU A 132 0.02 -9.68 16.69
N LEU A 133 0.22 -8.66 15.87
CA LEU A 133 -0.05 -8.73 14.43
C LEU A 133 0.90 -9.70 13.73
N ALA A 134 2.20 -9.65 14.04
CA ALA A 134 3.19 -10.56 13.47
C ALA A 134 2.87 -12.03 13.82
N ASP A 135 2.54 -12.30 15.09
CA ASP A 135 2.14 -13.64 15.55
C ASP A 135 0.88 -14.12 14.84
N PHE A 136 -0.13 -13.25 14.70
CA PHE A 136 -1.36 -13.58 13.99
C PHE A 136 -1.10 -13.90 12.51
N ILE A 137 -0.30 -13.09 11.82
CA ILE A 137 0.05 -13.32 10.41
C ILE A 137 0.78 -14.65 10.25
N GLN A 138 1.74 -14.97 11.13
CA GLN A 138 2.50 -16.22 11.07
C GLN A 138 1.61 -17.44 11.35
N GLN A 139 0.82 -17.41 12.42
CA GLN A 139 -0.01 -18.54 12.84
C GLN A 139 -1.12 -18.88 11.83
N ASN A 140 -1.57 -17.89 11.06
CA ASN A 140 -2.61 -18.06 10.04
C ASN A 140 -2.05 -18.21 8.62
N GLY A 141 -0.73 -18.29 8.43
CA GLY A 141 -0.11 -18.48 7.11
C GLY A 141 -0.31 -17.30 6.15
N LEU A 142 -0.40 -16.07 6.67
CA LEU A 142 -0.76 -14.88 5.90
C LEU A 142 0.45 -14.03 5.45
N LYS A 143 1.68 -14.48 5.70
CA LYS A 143 2.92 -13.69 5.51
C LYS A 143 3.11 -13.16 4.08
N ASP A 144 2.68 -13.93 3.07
CA ASP A 144 2.83 -13.60 1.65
C ASP A 144 1.57 -12.92 1.08
N ALA A 145 0.55 -12.68 1.93
CA ALA A 145 -0.75 -12.16 1.53
C ALA A 145 -1.08 -10.83 2.20
N VAL A 146 -0.69 -10.63 3.47
CA VAL A 146 -1.10 -9.47 4.27
C VAL A 146 0.09 -8.53 4.49
N ALA A 147 -0.12 -7.28 4.11
CA ALA A 147 0.70 -6.15 4.48
C ALA A 147 -0.02 -5.24 5.49
N LEU A 148 0.73 -4.60 6.37
CA LEU A 148 0.29 -3.47 7.17
C LEU A 148 0.30 -2.21 6.30
N GLU A 149 -0.75 -1.40 6.36
CA GLU A 149 -0.86 -0.15 5.60
C GLU A 149 -1.01 1.05 6.55
N VAL A 150 -0.29 2.14 6.30
CA VAL A 150 -0.51 3.44 6.95
C VAL A 150 -1.64 4.18 6.23
N LEU A 151 -2.69 4.53 6.97
CA LEU A 151 -3.88 5.17 6.40
C LEU A 151 -3.73 6.69 6.31
N ASP A 152 -4.13 7.25 5.17
CA ASP A 152 -4.34 8.69 5.06
C ASP A 152 -5.64 9.11 5.73
N LYS A 153 -5.64 10.28 6.39
CA LYS A 153 -6.83 10.89 6.98
C LYS A 153 -7.23 12.17 6.23
N PRO A 154 -8.53 12.40 5.97
CA PRO A 154 -9.64 11.47 6.23
C PRO A 154 -9.54 10.24 5.32
N LEU A 155 -10.10 9.11 5.77
CA LEU A 155 -10.15 7.91 4.94
C LEU A 155 -10.83 8.23 3.61
N PRO A 156 -10.18 7.94 2.48
CA PRO A 156 -10.72 8.28 1.18
C PRO A 156 -11.97 7.46 0.87
N ARG A 157 -12.81 7.98 -0.03
CA ARG A 157 -13.87 7.20 -0.70
C ARG A 157 -13.25 6.00 -1.42
N PRO A 158 -14.04 4.99 -1.87
CA PRO A 158 -13.50 3.84 -2.58
C PRO A 158 -12.50 4.26 -3.65
N LEU A 159 -11.24 3.89 -3.43
CA LEU A 159 -10.12 4.15 -4.31
C LEU A 159 -9.96 2.97 -5.27
N MET A 160 -9.59 3.29 -6.49
CA MET A 160 -9.15 2.32 -7.48
C MET A 160 -7.73 2.63 -7.91
N GLU A 161 -6.89 1.60 -7.89
CA GLU A 161 -5.53 1.62 -8.39
C GLU A 161 -5.49 1.06 -9.81
N LEU A 162 -4.88 1.81 -10.71
CA LEU A 162 -4.69 1.46 -12.11
C LEU A 162 -3.21 1.26 -12.39
N VAL A 163 -2.84 0.11 -12.96
CA VAL A 163 -1.48 -0.15 -13.40
C VAL A 163 -1.25 0.49 -14.78
N VAL A 164 -0.26 1.37 -14.88
CA VAL A 164 0.04 2.15 -16.11
C VAL A 164 1.33 1.62 -16.73
N GLY A 165 1.21 0.56 -17.54
CA GLY A 165 2.35 -0.18 -18.07
C GLY A 165 3.30 -0.64 -16.97
N ASP A 166 4.60 -0.45 -17.21
CA ASP A 166 5.69 -0.62 -16.23
C ASP A 166 6.18 0.73 -15.66
N HIS A 167 5.42 1.81 -15.87
CA HIS A 167 5.78 3.14 -15.36
C HIS A 167 5.40 3.34 -13.89
N GLY A 168 4.33 2.69 -13.43
CA GLY A 168 3.80 2.89 -12.09
C GLY A 168 2.31 2.59 -11.96
N THR A 169 1.73 3.02 -10.84
CA THR A 169 0.31 2.94 -10.56
C THR A 169 -0.30 4.30 -10.24
N MET A 170 -1.55 4.48 -10.66
CA MET A 170 -2.36 5.64 -10.32
C MET A 170 -3.49 5.21 -9.40
N MET A 171 -3.46 5.66 -8.14
CA MET A 171 -4.54 5.45 -7.19
C MET A 171 -5.46 6.67 -7.14
N ALA A 172 -6.73 6.51 -7.50
CA ALA A 172 -7.68 7.61 -7.63
C ALA A 172 -9.05 7.28 -7.02
N PRO A 173 -9.84 8.29 -6.64
CA PRO A 173 -11.25 8.09 -6.29
C PRO A 173 -11.99 7.44 -7.45
N SER A 174 -12.70 6.35 -7.15
CA SER A 174 -13.44 5.57 -8.15
C SER A 174 -14.39 6.41 -8.99
N GLU A 175 -15.01 7.45 -8.42
CA GLU A 175 -15.91 8.33 -9.15
C GLU A 175 -15.24 9.18 -10.22
N LYS A 176 -13.91 9.31 -10.20
CA LYS A 176 -13.10 10.03 -11.20
C LYS A 176 -12.65 9.12 -12.34
N LEU A 177 -12.73 7.80 -12.16
CA LEU A 177 -12.41 6.85 -13.22
C LEU A 177 -13.63 6.64 -14.13
N ILE A 178 -13.37 6.53 -15.43
CA ILE A 178 -14.38 6.28 -16.45
C ILE A 178 -14.23 4.83 -16.92
N ASP A 179 -15.36 4.11 -16.99
CA ASP A 179 -15.46 2.72 -17.44
C ASP A 179 -14.48 1.74 -16.75
N CYS A 180 -14.00 2.09 -15.55
CA CYS A 180 -13.20 1.22 -14.70
C CYS A 180 -14.10 0.54 -13.67
N THR A 181 -13.95 -0.77 -13.52
CA THR A 181 -14.69 -1.57 -12.55
C THR A 181 -13.73 -2.16 -11.51
N PRO A 182 -14.14 -2.31 -10.24
CA PRO A 182 -13.36 -3.02 -9.25
C PRO A 182 -13.13 -4.47 -9.70
N PHE A 183 -11.86 -4.87 -9.82
CA PHE A 183 -11.46 -6.23 -10.17
C PHE A 183 -11.17 -7.05 -8.92
N ARG A 184 -10.36 -6.51 -8.01
CA ARG A 184 -9.94 -7.18 -6.78
C ARG A 184 -9.84 -6.17 -5.65
N GLN A 185 -10.39 -6.50 -4.49
CA GLN A 185 -10.17 -5.70 -3.29
C GLN A 185 -8.75 -5.93 -2.79
N THR A 186 -8.01 -4.84 -2.60
CA THR A 186 -6.61 -4.87 -2.19
C THR A 186 -6.39 -4.25 -0.81
N GLY A 187 -7.29 -3.39 -0.32
CA GLY A 187 -7.16 -2.76 0.99
C GLY A 187 -8.42 -2.83 1.86
N TRP A 188 -8.21 -2.97 3.17
CA TRP A 188 -9.26 -3.02 4.19
C TRP A 188 -8.93 -2.10 5.36
N THR A 189 -9.96 -1.41 5.85
CA THR A 189 -9.91 -0.61 7.07
C THR A 189 -10.81 -1.21 8.14
N PHE A 190 -10.56 -0.83 9.40
CA PHE A 190 -11.30 -1.34 10.55
C PHE A 190 -11.93 -0.21 11.33
N THR A 191 -13.07 -0.48 11.95
CA THR A 191 -13.85 0.47 12.73
C THR A 191 -14.30 -0.13 14.06
N LYS A 192 -14.72 0.73 14.98
CA LYS A 192 -15.48 0.36 16.17
C LYS A 192 -16.96 0.64 15.93
N LYS A 193 -17.79 -0.39 15.82
CA LYS A 193 -19.25 -0.27 15.73
C LYS A 193 -19.87 -0.78 17.03
N ASP A 194 -20.60 0.08 17.75
CA ASP A 194 -21.19 -0.23 19.06
C ASP A 194 -20.14 -0.78 20.06
N GLY A 195 -18.92 -0.22 20.02
CA GLY A 195 -17.79 -0.66 20.85
C GLY A 195 -17.15 -1.99 20.45
N LYS A 196 -17.63 -2.63 19.37
CA LYS A 196 -17.10 -3.90 18.87
C LYS A 196 -16.24 -3.71 17.62
N PRO A 197 -15.20 -4.54 17.42
CA PRO A 197 -14.44 -4.54 16.17
C PRO A 197 -15.34 -4.82 14.97
N ASN A 198 -15.17 -4.05 13.91
CA ASN A 198 -15.90 -4.18 12.67
C ASN A 198 -14.96 -4.01 11.48
N VAL A 199 -15.09 -4.89 10.49
CA VAL A 199 -14.43 -4.74 9.18
C VAL A 199 -15.27 -3.75 8.37
N CYS A 200 -14.65 -2.73 7.78
CA CYS A 200 -15.36 -1.89 6.82
C CYS A 200 -15.74 -2.76 5.62
N LYS A 201 -17.04 -3.05 5.49
CA LYS A 201 -17.58 -3.94 4.44
C LYS A 201 -17.44 -3.34 3.06
N ASP A 202 -17.47 -2.01 2.99
CA ASP A 202 -17.12 -1.27 1.80
C ASP A 202 -15.60 -1.14 1.82
N GLY A 203 -14.93 -2.11 1.20
CA GLY A 203 -13.51 -2.04 0.94
C GLY A 203 -13.11 -0.65 0.46
N GLN A 204 -11.98 -0.14 0.94
CA GLN A 204 -11.60 1.24 0.62
C GLN A 204 -10.68 1.31 -0.59
N GLN A 205 -10.06 0.19 -0.99
CA GLN A 205 -9.08 0.16 -2.07
C GLN A 205 -9.22 -1.10 -2.90
N PHE A 206 -9.19 -0.91 -4.22
CA PHE A 206 -9.33 -1.97 -5.21
C PHE A 206 -8.30 -1.78 -6.31
N HIS A 207 -7.86 -2.88 -6.90
CA HIS A 207 -7.37 -2.85 -8.27
C HIS A 207 -8.54 -2.62 -9.23
N GLY A 208 -8.38 -1.64 -10.10
CA GLY A 208 -9.30 -1.38 -11.21
C GLY A 208 -8.98 -2.27 -12.40
N ALA A 209 -10.02 -2.65 -13.13
CA ALA A 209 -9.91 -3.16 -14.49
C ALA A 209 -10.76 -2.31 -15.44
N HIS A 210 -10.21 -2.03 -16.60
CA HIS A 210 -10.94 -1.48 -17.73
C HIS A 210 -11.37 -2.64 -18.65
N PRO A 211 -12.38 -2.52 -19.52
CA PRO A 211 -12.75 -3.55 -20.50
C PRO A 211 -11.61 -4.09 -21.38
N ARG A 212 -10.45 -3.42 -21.40
CA ARG A 212 -9.26 -3.81 -22.16
C ARG A 212 -8.19 -4.53 -21.32
N GLY A 213 -8.44 -4.74 -20.02
CA GLY A 213 -7.54 -5.42 -19.11
C GLY A 213 -7.32 -4.67 -17.79
N HIS A 214 -6.60 -5.34 -16.89
CA HIS A 214 -6.17 -4.80 -15.61
C HIS A 214 -4.99 -3.81 -15.75
N VAL A 215 -4.13 -4.00 -16.76
CA VAL A 215 -3.02 -3.09 -17.08
C VAL A 215 -3.42 -2.16 -18.21
N ILE A 216 -3.23 -0.86 -18.00
CA ILE A 216 -3.39 0.18 -19.02
C ILE A 216 -2.15 0.18 -19.91
N VAL A 217 -2.33 -0.22 -21.16
CA VAL A 217 -1.24 -0.33 -22.14
C VAL A 217 -0.68 1.05 -22.49
N THR A 218 0.62 1.23 -22.25
CA THR A 218 1.44 2.37 -22.68
C THR A 218 2.27 2.01 -23.91
N THR A 219 2.87 3.02 -24.54
CA THR A 219 3.84 2.88 -25.64
C THR A 219 5.17 3.49 -25.22
N SER A 220 6.25 3.16 -25.93
CA SER A 220 7.59 3.73 -25.68
C SER A 220 7.68 5.25 -25.88
N TRP A 221 6.64 5.89 -26.40
CA TRP A 221 6.57 7.34 -26.61
C TRP A 221 5.86 8.07 -25.47
N ASP A 222 5.22 7.34 -24.56
CA ASP A 222 4.53 7.91 -23.40
C ASP A 222 5.58 8.20 -22.31
N VAL A 223 5.88 9.49 -22.11
CA VAL A 223 6.76 9.95 -21.03
C VAL A 223 5.87 10.30 -19.83
N LEU A 224 5.92 9.47 -18.80
CA LEU A 224 5.02 9.51 -17.63
C LEU A 224 5.82 9.73 -16.33
N GLU A 225 6.45 10.89 -16.20
CA GLU A 225 7.34 11.17 -15.07
C GLU A 225 6.62 11.74 -13.86
N SER A 226 5.57 12.54 -14.11
CA SER A 226 4.82 13.23 -13.08
C SER A 226 3.36 12.77 -13.03
N LYS A 227 2.71 13.01 -11.89
CA LYS A 227 1.26 12.85 -11.75
C LYS A 227 0.49 13.57 -12.86
N SER A 228 0.91 14.78 -13.24
CA SER A 228 0.25 15.56 -14.29
C SER A 228 0.32 14.88 -15.65
N ASP A 229 1.46 14.24 -15.97
CA ASP A 229 1.61 13.49 -17.23
C ASP A 229 0.65 12.32 -17.28
N VAL A 230 0.54 11.56 -16.18
CA VAL A 230 -0.35 10.40 -16.10
C VAL A 230 -1.82 10.80 -16.12
N VAL A 231 -2.21 11.84 -15.39
CA VAL A 231 -3.58 12.37 -15.44
C VAL A 231 -3.94 12.77 -16.87
N HIS A 232 -3.10 13.55 -17.54
CA HIS A 232 -3.32 13.95 -18.93
C HIS A 232 -3.38 12.75 -19.90
N PHE A 233 -2.52 11.75 -19.69
CA PHE A 233 -2.52 10.50 -20.45
C PHE A 233 -3.84 9.73 -20.30
N LEU A 234 -4.37 9.65 -19.08
CA LEU A 234 -5.64 8.98 -18.79
C LEU A 234 -6.84 9.78 -19.31
N GLU A 235 -6.84 11.11 -19.18
CA GLU A 235 -7.87 12.01 -19.72
C GLU A 235 -7.97 11.89 -21.25
N LYS A 236 -6.84 11.91 -21.96
CA LYS A 236 -6.79 11.71 -23.42
C LYS A 236 -7.37 10.37 -23.88
N ARG A 237 -7.30 9.36 -23.01
CA ARG A 237 -7.86 8.02 -23.27
C ARG A 237 -9.30 7.89 -22.79
N GLY A 238 -9.88 8.94 -22.20
CA GLY A 238 -11.22 8.93 -21.64
C GLY A 238 -11.36 8.02 -20.42
N LEU A 239 -10.29 7.85 -19.63
CA LEU A 239 -10.25 7.00 -18.45
C LEU A 239 -10.34 7.78 -17.12
N TYR A 240 -10.17 9.11 -17.17
CA TYR A 240 -10.12 9.99 -16.01
C TYR A 240 -10.84 11.33 -16.25
N LYS A 241 -11.44 11.93 -15.21
CA LYS A 241 -12.14 13.23 -15.23
C LYS A 241 -11.97 14.04 -13.93
#